data_AF-A0A8T7J4Q7-F1
#
_entry.id   AF-A0A8T7J4Q7-F1
#
_cell.length_a   1.000
_cell.length_b   1.000
_cell.length_c   1.000
_cell.angle_alpha   90.00
_cell.angle_beta   90.00
_cell.angle_gamma   90.00
#
_symmetry.space_group_name_H-M   'P 1'
#
loop_
_entity.id
_entity.type
_entity.pdbx_description
1 polymer ?
#
loop_
_entity_poly.entity_id
_entity_poly.type
_entity_poly.pdbx_seq_one_letter_code
_entity_poly.pdbx_strand_id
1 'polypeptide(L)'
;MFWISLQELFSLGPFLAIPIFFVCVWVRGRKRGFVGFAMAVFLSAALISAIPILLLLIDEWHLEQEIALLDRDGDGIWSIDEQRSWTEEESKNMAYYIGDGGRKLGVFIMFPQLALIISTVVASLYWLWKLFCPRRIKDG
;
A
#
# COMPACT_ATOMS: atom_id res chain seq x y z
N MET A 1 14.24 5.02 -10.29
CA MET A 1 14.60 5.04 -8.86
C MET A 1 14.00 6.31 -8.23
N PHE A 2 12.76 6.25 -7.77
CA PHE A 2 12.12 7.36 -7.05
C PHE A 2 12.39 7.17 -5.56
N TRP A 3 13.47 7.77 -5.06
CA TRP A 3 13.72 7.92 -3.64
C TRP A 3 12.99 9.18 -3.18
N ILE A 4 11.73 9.06 -2.79
CA ILE A 4 11.09 10.09 -1.98
C ILE A 4 11.78 9.99 -0.62
N SER A 5 12.52 11.03 -0.24
CA SER A 5 13.19 11.08 1.06
C SER A 5 12.14 11.07 2.16
N LEU A 6 12.41 10.41 3.29
CA LEU A 6 11.51 10.40 4.47
C LEU A 6 11.08 11.82 4.88
N GLN A 7 11.95 12.80 4.62
CA GLN A 7 11.73 14.24 4.84
C GLN A 7 10.64 14.84 3.95
N GLU A 8 10.54 14.41 2.69
CA GLU A 8 9.46 14.82 1.77
C GLU A 8 8.12 14.15 2.10
N LEU A 9 8.16 12.95 2.69
CA LEU A 9 6.96 12.29 3.24
C LEU A 9 6.41 13.06 4.45
N PHE A 10 7.29 13.60 5.31
CA PHE A 10 6.89 14.45 6.43
C PHE A 10 6.46 15.86 6.01
N SER A 11 6.96 16.41 4.91
CA SER A 11 6.56 17.74 4.39
C SER A 11 5.16 17.75 3.76
N LEU A 12 4.56 16.58 3.51
CA LEU A 12 3.14 16.42 3.16
C LEU A 12 2.21 16.48 4.39
N GLY A 13 2.76 16.39 5.61
CA GLY A 13 2.01 16.47 6.87
C GLY A 13 1.10 17.71 6.98
N PRO A 14 1.56 18.92 6.63
CA PRO A 14 0.72 20.12 6.58
C PRO A 14 -0.42 20.04 5.55
N PHE A 15 -0.16 19.43 4.39
CA PHE A 15 -1.18 19.26 3.33
C PHE A 15 -2.29 18.27 3.71
N LEU A 16 -2.01 17.34 4.62
CA LEU A 16 -3.02 16.44 5.22
C LEU A 16 -3.69 17.09 6.43
N ALA A 17 -2.93 17.84 7.25
CA ALA A 17 -3.43 18.46 8.46
C ALA A 17 -4.47 19.55 8.17
N ILE A 18 -4.34 20.33 7.09
CA ILE A 18 -5.28 21.39 6.74
C ILE A 18 -6.69 20.84 6.41
N PRO A 19 -6.87 19.89 5.46
CA PRO A 19 -8.17 19.32 5.17
C PRO A 19 -8.73 18.53 6.37
N ILE A 20 -7.89 17.79 7.10
CA ILE A 20 -8.31 17.10 8.33
C ILE A 20 -8.78 18.11 9.39
N PHE A 21 -8.10 19.24 9.58
CA PHE A 21 -8.46 20.27 10.54
C PHE A 21 -9.79 20.94 10.17
N PHE A 22 -9.99 21.30 8.89
CA PHE A 22 -11.25 21.87 8.43
C PHE A 22 -12.43 20.88 8.55
N VAL A 23 -12.20 19.61 8.21
CA VAL A 23 -13.20 18.55 8.41
C VAL A 23 -13.48 18.34 9.90
N CYS A 24 -12.46 18.25 10.75
CA CYS A 24 -12.60 18.06 12.20
C CYS A 24 -13.31 19.23 12.89
N VAL A 25 -13.01 20.48 12.52
CA VAL A 25 -13.68 21.68 13.05
C VAL A 25 -15.16 21.69 12.64
N TRP A 26 -15.49 21.28 11.42
CA TRP A 26 -16.88 21.29 10.93
C TRP A 26 -17.70 20.08 11.41
N VAL A 27 -17.05 18.93 11.55
CA VAL A 27 -17.60 17.70 12.09
C VAL A 27 -17.77 17.75 13.61
N ARG A 28 -17.09 18.68 14.31
CA ARG A 28 -17.17 18.89 15.77
C ARG A 28 -18.60 19.09 16.28
N GLY A 29 -19.56 19.44 15.41
CA GLY A 29 -21.00 19.49 15.74
C GLY A 29 -21.80 18.19 15.51
N ARG A 30 -21.28 17.18 14.81
CA ARG A 30 -21.99 15.93 14.46
C ARG A 30 -21.05 14.72 14.51
N LYS A 31 -20.98 14.05 15.67
CA LYS A 31 -20.20 12.80 15.89
C LYS A 31 -20.35 11.75 14.76
N ARG A 32 -21.54 11.63 14.17
CA ARG A 32 -21.83 10.72 13.05
C ARG A 32 -21.04 11.06 11.77
N GLY A 33 -20.75 12.34 11.52
CA GLY A 33 -19.97 12.77 10.35
C GLY A 33 -18.49 12.39 10.44
N PHE A 34 -17.93 12.38 11.66
CA PHE A 34 -16.53 11.99 11.90
C PHE A 34 -16.33 10.51 11.63
N VAL A 35 -17.20 9.69 12.22
CA VAL A 35 -17.15 8.24 12.06
C VAL A 35 -17.32 7.88 10.58
N GLY A 36 -18.24 8.51 9.87
CA GLY A 36 -18.41 8.28 8.43
C GLY A 36 -17.19 8.67 7.60
N PHE A 37 -16.56 9.80 7.91
CA PHE A 37 -15.33 10.23 7.24
C PHE A 37 -14.17 9.26 7.51
N ALA A 38 -13.90 8.97 8.78
CA ALA A 38 -12.83 8.06 9.17
C ALA A 38 -13.02 6.67 8.54
N MET A 39 -14.25 6.14 8.59
CA MET A 39 -14.58 4.85 7.99
C MET A 39 -14.38 4.86 6.47
N ALA A 40 -14.79 5.92 5.77
CA ALA A 40 -14.58 6.05 4.33
C ALA A 40 -13.08 6.10 3.97
N VAL A 41 -12.28 6.86 4.73
CA VAL A 41 -10.82 6.95 4.54
C VAL A 41 -10.16 5.60 4.79
N PHE A 42 -10.44 4.94 5.91
CA PHE A 42 -9.83 3.66 6.25
C PHE A 42 -10.21 2.56 5.27
N LEU A 43 -11.48 2.47 4.88
CA LEU A 43 -11.94 1.44 3.94
C LEU A 43 -11.32 1.65 2.55
N SER A 44 -11.28 2.89 2.07
CA SER A 44 -10.64 3.25 0.80
C SER A 44 -9.14 2.97 0.84
N ALA A 45 -8.47 3.33 1.92
CA ALA A 45 -7.03 3.10 2.07
C ALA A 45 -6.70 1.60 2.09
N ALA A 46 -7.50 0.80 2.81
CA ALA A 46 -7.34 -0.65 2.87
C ALA A 46 -7.55 -1.31 1.49
N LEU A 47 -8.55 -0.87 0.73
CA LEU A 47 -8.80 -1.41 -0.61
C LEU A 47 -7.68 -1.06 -1.60
N ILE A 48 -7.19 0.18 -1.56
CA ILE A 48 -6.10 0.64 -2.43
C ILE A 48 -4.78 -0.07 -2.08
N SER A 49 -4.48 -0.26 -0.79
CA SER A 49 -3.25 -0.94 -0.37
C SER A 49 -3.30 -2.46 -0.53
N ALA A 50 -4.49 -3.07 -0.54
CA ALA A 50 -4.64 -4.51 -0.70
C ALA A 50 -4.10 -5.02 -2.03
N ILE A 51 -4.29 -4.29 -3.13
CA ILE A 51 -3.88 -4.71 -4.48
C ILE A 51 -2.35 -4.92 -4.58
N PRO A 52 -1.49 -3.92 -4.29
CA PRO A 52 -0.04 -4.10 -4.39
C PRO A 52 0.49 -5.13 -3.39
N ILE A 53 -0.13 -5.24 -2.20
CA ILE A 53 0.23 -6.26 -1.22
C ILE A 53 -0.10 -7.67 -1.76
N LEU A 54 -1.28 -7.86 -2.33
CA LEU A 54 -1.67 -9.15 -2.93
C LEU A 54 -0.77 -9.53 -4.10
N LEU A 55 -0.44 -8.57 -4.98
CA LEU A 55 0.48 -8.81 -6.10
C LEU A 55 1.87 -9.23 -5.61
N LEU A 56 2.38 -8.60 -4.54
CA LEU A 56 3.63 -9.03 -3.93
C LEU A 56 3.54 -10.45 -3.38
N LEU A 57 2.47 -10.79 -2.66
CA LEU A 57 2.28 -12.14 -2.10
C LEU A 57 2.18 -13.21 -3.17
N ILE A 58 1.54 -12.92 -4.30
CA ILE A 58 1.45 -13.83 -5.45
C ILE A 58 2.84 -14.05 -6.06
N ASP A 59 3.59 -12.97 -6.25
CA ASP A 59 4.96 -13.02 -6.79
C ASP A 59 5.90 -13.80 -5.87
N GLU A 60 5.80 -13.59 -4.56
CA GLU A 60 6.54 -14.37 -3.56
C GLU A 60 6.18 -15.86 -3.61
N TRP A 61 4.89 -16.18 -3.68
CA TRP A 61 4.45 -17.57 -3.77
C TRP A 61 4.96 -18.26 -5.04
N HIS A 62 4.99 -17.54 -6.17
CA HIS A 62 5.53 -18.07 -7.41
C HIS A 62 7.05 -18.29 -7.33
N LEU A 63 7.78 -17.32 -6.77
CA LEU A 63 9.22 -17.40 -6.58
C LEU A 63 9.62 -18.54 -5.62
N GLU A 64 8.86 -18.75 -4.54
CA GLU A 64 9.06 -19.88 -3.62
C GLU A 64 8.86 -21.22 -4.32
N GLN A 65 7.87 -21.33 -5.21
CA GLN A 65 7.68 -22.56 -5.99
C GLN A 65 8.85 -22.83 -6.93
N GLU A 66 9.34 -21.81 -7.63
CA GLU A 66 10.48 -21.98 -8.53
C GLU A 66 11.75 -22.38 -7.77
N ILE A 67 11.97 -21.81 -6.58
CA ILE A 67 13.15 -22.11 -5.77
C ILE A 67 13.06 -23.50 -5.13
N ALA A 68 11.86 -23.93 -4.75
CA ALA A 68 11.65 -25.30 -4.28
C ALA A 68 12.00 -26.35 -5.35
N LEU A 69 11.92 -26.01 -6.64
CA LEU A 69 12.32 -26.89 -7.76
C LEU A 69 13.83 -26.94 -7.99
N LEU A 70 14.60 -26.01 -7.39
CA LEU A 70 16.07 -25.98 -7.49
C LEU A 70 16.74 -27.03 -6.59
N ASP A 71 16.02 -27.52 -5.59
CA ASP A 71 16.38 -28.69 -4.77
C ASP A 71 15.95 -29.95 -5.54
N ARG A 72 16.91 -30.56 -6.25
CA ARG A 72 16.62 -31.64 -7.21
C ARG A 72 16.61 -33.01 -6.55
N ASP A 73 17.38 -33.18 -5.47
CA ASP A 73 17.40 -34.41 -4.70
C ASP A 73 16.39 -34.40 -3.53
N GLY A 74 15.83 -33.24 -3.19
CA GLY A 74 14.76 -33.07 -2.22
C GLY A 74 15.25 -33.18 -0.78
N ASP A 75 16.54 -32.95 -0.54
CA ASP A 75 17.16 -33.07 0.77
C ASP A 75 17.03 -31.78 1.62
N GLY A 76 16.51 -30.70 1.02
CA GLY A 76 16.29 -29.40 1.63
C GLY A 76 17.53 -28.50 1.66
N ILE A 77 18.63 -28.89 1.03
CA ILE A 77 19.91 -28.17 1.03
C ILE A 77 20.47 -28.11 -0.40
N TRP A 78 20.63 -26.91 -0.94
CA TRP A 78 21.23 -26.77 -2.27
C TRP A 78 22.74 -27.07 -2.26
N SER A 79 23.11 -28.20 -2.85
CA SER A 79 24.50 -28.62 -3.01
C SER A 79 25.25 -27.77 -4.05
N ILE A 80 26.58 -27.75 -3.98
CA ILE A 80 27.42 -27.01 -4.94
C ILE A 80 27.25 -27.56 -6.37
N ASP A 81 27.01 -28.87 -6.51
CA ASP A 81 26.83 -29.51 -7.80
C ASP A 81 25.47 -29.18 -8.43
N GLU A 82 24.41 -29.04 -7.62
CA GLU A 82 23.12 -28.52 -8.08
C GLU A 82 23.22 -27.07 -8.51
N GLN A 83 23.88 -26.22 -7.71
CA GLN A 83 24.11 -24.81 -8.03
C GLN A 83 24.83 -24.61 -9.38
N ARG A 84 25.76 -25.51 -9.73
CA ARG A 84 26.46 -25.49 -11.02
C ARG A 84 25.60 -25.89 -12.20
N SER A 85 24.52 -26.61 -11.94
CA SER A 85 23.58 -27.10 -12.95
C SER A 85 22.38 -26.18 -13.15
N TRP A 86 22.35 -25.06 -12.43
CA TRP A 86 21.33 -24.03 -12.60
C TRP A 86 21.53 -23.27 -13.90
N THR A 87 20.42 -22.96 -14.55
CA THR A 87 20.37 -22.02 -15.65
C THR A 87 20.64 -20.60 -15.15
N GLU A 88 20.91 -19.69 -16.08
CA GLU A 88 21.10 -18.28 -15.78
C GLU A 88 19.83 -17.64 -15.18
N GLU A 89 18.65 -18.11 -15.60
CA GLU A 89 17.36 -17.67 -15.08
C GLU A 89 17.12 -18.14 -13.64
N GLU A 90 17.38 -19.42 -13.35
CA GLU A 90 17.29 -20.00 -12.01
C GLU A 90 18.23 -19.29 -11.01
N SER A 91 19.46 -19.00 -11.45
CA SER A 91 20.45 -18.27 -10.65
C SER A 91 19.99 -16.84 -10.35
N LYS A 92 19.32 -16.18 -11.30
CA LYS A 92 18.75 -14.84 -11.13
C LYS A 92 17.57 -14.85 -10.16
N ASN A 93 16.70 -15.86 -10.23
CA ASN A 93 15.56 -15.98 -9.32
C ASN A 93 16.01 -16.27 -7.88
N MET A 94 17.04 -17.09 -7.70
CA MET A 94 17.67 -17.30 -6.39
C MET A 94 18.29 -16.02 -5.83
N ALA A 95 19.04 -15.27 -6.65
CA ALA A 95 19.59 -13.97 -6.24
C ALA A 95 18.50 -12.97 -5.86
N TYR A 96 17.37 -13.01 -6.57
CA TYR A 96 16.21 -12.18 -6.27
C TYR A 96 15.58 -12.54 -4.93
N TYR A 97 15.37 -13.82 -4.64
CA TYR A 97 14.81 -14.30 -3.36
C TYR A 97 15.66 -13.92 -2.15
N ILE A 98 16.99 -14.05 -2.26
CA ILE A 98 17.92 -13.65 -1.19
C ILE A 98 17.89 -12.11 -1.00
N GLY A 99 17.75 -11.35 -2.09
CA GLY A 99 17.75 -9.89 -2.08
C GLY A 99 16.41 -9.22 -1.75
N ASP A 100 15.31 -9.97 -1.64
CA ASP A 100 13.95 -9.40 -1.71
C ASP A 100 13.51 -8.63 -0.45
N GLY A 101 14.25 -8.74 0.65
CA GLY A 101 13.85 -8.14 1.94
C GLY A 101 13.55 -6.63 1.88
N GLY A 102 14.28 -5.88 1.05
CA GLY A 102 14.07 -4.44 0.86
C GLY A 102 12.78 -4.09 0.10
N ARG A 103 12.40 -4.90 -0.90
CA ARG A 103 11.17 -4.70 -1.67
C ARG A 103 9.95 -4.96 -0.81
N LYS A 104 9.96 -6.03 -0.01
CA LYS A 104 8.89 -6.39 0.93
C LYS A 104 8.61 -5.27 1.92
N LEU A 105 9.65 -4.82 2.63
CA LEU A 105 9.57 -3.69 3.56
C LEU A 105 9.03 -2.42 2.88
N GLY A 106 9.51 -2.12 1.68
CA GLY A 106 9.03 -0.98 0.90
C GLY A 106 7.54 -1.06 0.61
N VAL A 107 7.04 -2.22 0.17
CA VAL A 107 5.64 -2.38 -0.19
C VAL A 107 4.72 -2.31 1.03
N PHE A 108 5.04 -3.04 2.09
CA PHE A 108 4.22 -3.10 3.31
C PHE A 108 4.19 -1.78 4.09
N ILE A 109 5.20 -0.91 3.94
CA ILE A 109 5.25 0.37 4.63
C ILE A 109 4.74 1.51 3.75
N MET A 110 5.22 1.63 2.50
CA MET A 110 4.92 2.79 1.67
C MET A 110 3.51 2.79 1.10
N PHE A 111 3.00 1.65 0.62
CA PHE A 111 1.67 1.62 -0.03
C PHE A 111 0.53 1.92 0.93
N PRO A 112 0.49 1.38 2.16
CA PRO A 112 -0.55 1.76 3.12
C PRO A 112 -0.52 3.25 3.46
N GLN A 113 0.67 3.85 3.58
CA GLN A 113 0.81 5.29 3.83
C GLN A 113 0.28 6.11 2.66
N LEU A 114 0.72 5.82 1.43
CA LEU A 114 0.24 6.49 0.22
C LEU A 114 -1.27 6.34 0.03
N ALA A 115 -1.81 5.14 0.26
CA ALA A 115 -3.24 4.87 0.18
C ALA A 115 -4.05 5.68 1.19
N LEU A 116 -3.52 5.87 2.40
CA LEU A 116 -4.14 6.69 3.44
C LEU A 116 -4.13 8.18 3.07
N ILE A 117 -3.02 8.67 2.52
CA ILE A 117 -2.89 10.06 2.04
C ILE A 117 -3.92 10.33 0.93
N ILE A 118 -3.92 9.49 -0.11
CA ILE A 118 -4.85 9.63 -1.24
C ILE A 118 -6.30 9.55 -0.77
N SER A 119 -6.63 8.57 0.07
CA SER A 119 -8.00 8.40 0.59
C SER A 119 -8.45 9.59 1.43
N THR A 120 -7.56 10.17 2.22
CA THR A 120 -7.83 11.37 3.01
C THR A 120 -8.12 12.57 2.11
N VAL A 121 -7.31 12.78 1.07
CA VAL A 121 -7.51 13.87 0.11
C VAL A 121 -8.85 13.72 -0.61
N VAL A 122 -9.14 12.53 -1.15
CA VAL A 122 -10.38 12.25 -1.89
C VAL A 122 -11.62 12.42 -1.00
N ALA A 123 -11.58 11.88 0.22
CA ALA A 123 -12.67 12.05 1.18
C ALA A 123 -12.86 13.53 1.55
N SER A 124 -11.77 14.28 1.72
CA SER A 124 -11.85 15.71 2.04
C SER A 124 -12.49 16.49 0.88
N LEU A 125 -12.11 16.20 -0.36
CA LEU A 125 -12.71 16.81 -1.55
C LEU A 125 -14.20 16.50 -1.68
N TYR A 126 -14.64 15.25 -1.44
CA TYR A 126 -16.06 14.92 -1.46
C TYR A 126 -16.85 15.70 -0.40
N TRP A 127 -16.32 15.79 0.82
CA TRP A 127 -17.01 16.47 1.91
C TRP A 127 -17.05 17.99 1.69
N LEU A 128 -15.99 18.57 1.11
CA LEU A 128 -15.97 19.96 0.62
C LEU A 128 -16.97 20.18 -0.52
N TRP A 129 -17.04 19.28 -1.51
CA TRP A 129 -18.05 19.38 -2.57
C TRP A 129 -19.45 19.38 -1.98
N LYS A 130 -19.75 18.44 -1.08
CA LYS A 130 -21.05 18.34 -0.41
C LYS A 130 -21.40 19.59 0.40
N LEU A 131 -20.40 20.31 0.89
CA LEU A 131 -20.55 21.60 1.58
C LEU A 131 -21.01 22.71 0.63
N PHE A 132 -20.28 22.89 -0.49
CA PHE A 132 -20.50 24.01 -1.42
C PHE A 132 -21.60 23.76 -2.44
N CYS A 133 -21.97 22.50 -2.66
CA CYS A 133 -23.13 22.09 -3.44
C CYS A 133 -24.15 21.42 -2.51
N PRO A 134 -24.86 22.18 -1.65
CA PRO A 134 -25.97 21.62 -0.92
C PRO A 134 -26.99 21.09 -1.94
N ARG A 135 -27.41 19.83 -1.77
CA ARG A 135 -28.54 19.29 -2.53
C ARG A 135 -29.70 20.28 -2.37
N ARG A 136 -30.14 20.94 -3.45
CA ARG A 136 -31.53 21.37 -3.58
C ARG A 136 -32.36 20.09 -3.53
N ILE A 137 -32.70 19.66 -2.33
CA ILE A 137 -33.84 18.78 -2.16
C ILE A 137 -35.02 19.67 -2.57
N LYS A 138 -35.59 19.39 -3.75
CA LYS A 138 -36.92 19.87 -4.09
C LYS A 138 -37.84 19.13 -3.12
N ASP A 139 -38.17 19.78 -2.02
CA ASP A 139 -39.29 19.36 -1.19
C ASP A 139 -40.54 19.52 -2.07
N GLY A 140 -41.14 18.38 -2.41
CA GLY A 140 -42.44 18.28 -3.07
C GLY A 140 -43.54 18.18 -2.02
#